data_AF-A0A7C3H3G7-F1
#
_entry.id   AF-A0A7C3H3G7-F1
#
_cell.length_a   1.000
_cell.length_b   1.000
_cell.length_c   1.000
_cell.angle_alpha   90.00
_cell.angle_beta   90.00
_cell.angle_gamma   90.00
#
_symmetry.space_group_name_H-M   'P 1'
#
loop_
_entity.id
_entity.type
_entity.pdbx_description
1 polymer ?
#
loop_
_entity_poly.entity_id
_entity_poly.type
_entity_poly.pdbx_seq_one_letter_code
_entity_poly.pdbx_strand_id
1 'polypeptide(L)'
;MRRNPERLAWTVLSLAFAVFCALAVGIPWGVHSYLMNSTIPHDAQLQVIEGTVLVQEERKSDLTAVTESAAIAPGDEVLTDSTSWATLDLFERSHLTLYNNTNVYLAESESPRFSLSDQPNRITLNVTGGLVRIGVALPTERSTDFIVDTPHISFALEEGSYRIEVNNQGTQITVVRGQALARGKGFTLAIPQGARTQVDLSGQPADPLPAARNLIANGNFQEPLAGTWITSTTILDPARTPPRVEVVENGGRRSVRLVRREEDDGVHSEAAIRQDLDQDVRDFRRLELSLDVLLDFQSLSGGGLLSSEFPIIVRLDYKDLWGHDKFWTHGFYYQNRDGYPIATDPWGQPVGEQIPRGVWYPYESGNLLDLLGDNRPAHLTGITIYASGWNYDSQVSEVQLIVE
;
A
#
# COMPACT_ATOMS: atom_id res chain seq x y z
N MET A 1 -59.00 24.93 -62.92
CA MET A 1 -58.04 24.17 -62.08
C MET A 1 -58.75 23.50 -60.89
N ARG A 2 -59.59 22.49 -61.12
CA ARG A 2 -60.15 21.63 -60.06
C ARG A 2 -60.21 20.20 -60.62
N ARG A 3 -59.17 19.41 -60.34
CA ARG A 3 -59.06 17.99 -60.72
C ARG A 3 -59.11 17.18 -59.42
N ASN A 4 -60.14 16.34 -59.28
CA ASN A 4 -60.31 15.21 -58.34
C ASN A 4 -60.30 15.52 -56.82
N PRO A 5 -61.43 15.98 -56.24
CA PRO A 5 -61.57 16.18 -54.80
C PRO A 5 -61.41 14.90 -53.98
N GLU A 6 -61.76 13.74 -54.55
CA GLU A 6 -61.59 12.43 -53.90
C GLU A 6 -60.13 12.08 -53.62
N ARG A 7 -59.22 12.39 -54.56
CA ARG A 7 -57.78 12.16 -54.35
C ARG A 7 -57.25 13.04 -53.24
N LEU A 8 -57.71 14.30 -53.16
CA LEU A 8 -57.33 15.22 -52.08
C LEU A 8 -57.80 14.69 -50.72
N ALA A 9 -59.05 14.22 -50.63
CA ALA A 9 -59.61 13.63 -49.40
C ALA A 9 -58.82 12.39 -48.95
N TRP A 10 -58.52 11.46 -49.86
CA TRP A 10 -57.69 10.29 -49.55
C TRP A 10 -56.27 10.67 -49.12
N THR A 11 -55.62 11.64 -49.78
CA THR A 11 -54.29 12.09 -49.37
C THR A 11 -54.29 12.70 -47.96
N VAL A 12 -55.32 13.50 -47.62
CA VAL A 12 -55.44 14.09 -46.28
C VAL A 12 -55.70 13.01 -45.23
N LEU A 13 -56.56 12.04 -45.52
CA LEU A 13 -56.86 10.92 -44.61
C LEU A 13 -55.63 10.04 -44.36
N SER A 14 -54.91 9.67 -45.43
CA SER A 14 -53.69 8.86 -45.31
C SER A 14 -52.58 9.60 -44.57
N LEU A 15 -52.43 10.92 -44.81
CA LEU A 15 -51.47 11.74 -44.08
C LEU A 15 -51.83 11.84 -42.59
N ALA A 16 -53.10 12.11 -42.28
CA ALA A 16 -53.58 12.16 -40.89
C ALA A 16 -53.40 10.82 -40.17
N PHE A 17 -53.67 9.70 -40.85
CA PHE A 17 -53.44 8.36 -40.31
C PHE A 17 -51.95 8.09 -40.07
N ALA A 18 -51.08 8.44 -41.02
CA ALA A 18 -49.64 8.29 -40.86
C ALA A 18 -49.09 9.13 -39.69
N VAL A 19 -49.56 10.38 -39.56
CA VAL A 19 -49.23 11.26 -38.43
C VAL A 19 -49.74 10.66 -37.12
N PHE A 20 -50.97 10.13 -37.10
CA PHE A 20 -51.52 9.46 -35.92
C PHE A 20 -50.69 8.24 -35.51
N CYS A 21 -50.33 7.36 -36.45
CA CYS A 21 -49.47 6.20 -36.17
C CYS A 21 -48.08 6.63 -35.68
N ALA A 22 -47.48 7.66 -36.30
CA ALA A 22 -46.20 8.19 -35.88
C ALA A 22 -46.24 8.75 -34.45
N LEU A 23 -47.32 9.45 -34.07
CA LEU A 23 -47.51 9.96 -32.71
C LEU A 23 -47.82 8.83 -31.71
N ALA A 24 -48.68 7.87 -32.09
CA ALA A 24 -49.09 6.76 -31.23
C ALA A 24 -47.93 5.82 -30.87
N VAL A 25 -46.93 5.68 -31.74
CA VAL A 25 -45.72 4.89 -31.48
C VAL A 25 -44.58 5.78 -30.94
N GLY A 26 -44.39 6.95 -31.55
CA GLY A 26 -43.28 7.85 -31.22
C GLY A 26 -43.36 8.42 -29.81
N ILE A 27 -44.56 8.73 -29.31
CA ILE A 27 -44.72 9.27 -27.95
C ILE A 27 -44.38 8.19 -26.90
N PRO A 28 -44.98 6.99 -26.88
CA PRO A 28 -44.62 5.96 -25.89
C PRO A 28 -43.16 5.54 -25.98
N TRP A 29 -42.62 5.40 -27.19
CA TRP A 29 -41.21 5.06 -27.38
C TRP A 29 -40.28 6.16 -26.87
N GLY A 30 -40.58 7.43 -27.16
CA GLY A 30 -39.82 8.58 -26.66
C GLY A 30 -39.89 8.69 -25.14
N VAL A 31 -41.07 8.51 -24.54
CA VAL A 31 -41.25 8.48 -23.08
C VAL A 31 -40.45 7.35 -22.47
N HIS A 32 -40.54 6.13 -23.01
CA HIS A 32 -39.78 4.99 -22.51
C HIS A 32 -38.27 5.22 -22.62
N SER A 33 -37.79 5.68 -23.77
CA SER A 33 -36.36 6.00 -23.99
C SER A 33 -35.86 7.07 -23.03
N TYR A 34 -36.67 8.11 -22.75
CA TYR A 34 -36.33 9.15 -21.78
C TYR A 34 -36.27 8.59 -20.35
N LEU A 35 -37.22 7.74 -19.96
CA LEU A 35 -37.24 7.10 -18.65
C LEU A 35 -36.03 6.16 -18.45
N MET A 36 -35.57 5.49 -19.51
CA MET A 36 -34.43 4.56 -19.44
C MET A 36 -33.07 5.25 -19.43
N ASN A 37 -32.92 6.37 -20.15
CA ASN A 37 -31.60 6.98 -20.41
C ASN A 37 -31.36 8.32 -19.71
N SER A 38 -32.36 8.90 -19.03
CA SER A 38 -32.13 10.14 -18.29
C SER A 38 -31.30 9.86 -17.04
N THR A 39 -30.23 10.62 -16.84
CA THR A 39 -29.36 10.56 -15.67
C THR A 39 -29.45 11.83 -14.83
N ILE A 40 -28.91 11.78 -13.61
CA ILE A 40 -28.70 12.90 -12.69
C ILE A 40 -27.22 12.91 -12.32
N PRO A 41 -26.49 14.02 -12.55
CA PRO A 41 -25.10 14.16 -12.12
C PRO A 41 -25.02 14.37 -10.60
N HIS A 42 -23.92 13.90 -10.01
CA HIS A 42 -23.60 14.08 -8.60
C HIS A 42 -22.25 14.75 -8.44
N ASP A 43 -22.23 15.84 -7.67
CA ASP A 43 -21.00 16.53 -7.30
C ASP A 43 -20.25 15.73 -6.24
N ALA A 44 -18.92 15.77 -6.32
CA ALA A 44 -18.02 15.26 -5.29
C ALA A 44 -17.64 16.35 -4.30
N GLN A 45 -17.22 15.97 -3.08
CA GLN A 45 -16.77 16.90 -2.05
C GLN A 45 -15.26 16.75 -1.84
N LEU A 46 -14.52 17.80 -2.19
CA LEU A 46 -13.08 17.91 -1.94
C LEU A 46 -12.86 18.42 -0.52
N GLN A 47 -11.98 17.76 0.22
CA GLN A 47 -11.47 18.20 1.52
C GLN A 47 -9.94 18.23 1.48
N VAL A 48 -9.36 19.37 1.83
CA VAL A 48 -7.90 19.55 1.88
C VAL A 48 -7.40 19.07 3.23
N ILE A 49 -6.45 18.14 3.21
CA ILE A 49 -5.82 17.63 4.43
C ILE A 49 -4.59 18.48 4.76
N GLU A 50 -3.80 18.82 3.75
CA GLU A 50 -2.61 19.66 3.90
C GLU A 50 -2.31 20.43 2.61
N GLY A 51 -1.72 21.62 2.74
CA GLY A 51 -1.29 22.45 1.61
C GLY A 51 -2.42 23.19 0.90
N THR A 52 -2.22 23.48 -0.39
CA THR A 52 -3.21 24.12 -1.26
C THR A 52 -3.46 23.23 -2.47
N VAL A 53 -4.73 22.95 -2.75
CA VAL A 53 -5.17 22.13 -3.89
C VAL A 53 -5.70 23.08 -4.96
N LEU A 54 -5.35 22.83 -6.22
CA LEU A 54 -5.85 23.62 -7.33
C LEU A 54 -6.99 22.88 -8.00
N VAL A 55 -8.07 23.59 -8.29
CA VAL A 55 -9.23 23.06 -9.01
C VAL A 55 -9.41 23.86 -10.30
N GLN A 56 -9.53 23.15 -11.42
CA GLN A 56 -9.87 23.74 -12.71
C GLN A 56 -11.30 23.35 -13.07
N GLU A 57 -12.18 24.34 -13.15
CA GLU A 57 -13.57 24.11 -13.56
C GLU A 57 -13.67 23.88 -15.08
N GLU A 58 -14.50 22.96 -15.55
CA GLU A 58 -14.63 22.60 -16.99
C GLU A 58 -14.80 23.83 -17.90
N ARG A 59 -15.55 24.83 -17.44
CA ARG A 59 -15.93 26.02 -18.20
C ARG A 59 -15.01 27.23 -17.99
N LYS A 60 -13.97 27.11 -17.15
CA LYS A 60 -13.02 28.20 -16.86
C LYS A 60 -11.59 27.72 -17.03
N SER A 61 -10.77 28.52 -17.71
CA SER A 61 -9.33 28.26 -17.81
C SER A 61 -8.56 28.54 -16.51
N ASP A 62 -9.19 29.23 -15.55
CA ASP A 62 -8.51 29.73 -14.37
C ASP A 62 -8.51 28.67 -13.26
N LEU A 63 -7.33 28.45 -12.69
CA LEU A 63 -7.13 27.57 -11.53
C LEU A 63 -7.61 28.29 -10.26
N THR A 64 -8.48 27.63 -9.50
CA THR A 64 -8.97 28.10 -8.21
C THR A 64 -8.21 27.40 -7.10
N ALA A 65 -7.60 28.18 -6.20
CA ALA A 65 -6.92 27.65 -5.02
C ALA A 65 -7.94 27.31 -3.92
N VAL A 66 -7.91 26.07 -3.44
CA VAL A 66 -8.76 25.54 -2.37
C VAL A 66 -7.86 25.13 -1.20
N THR A 67 -8.18 25.62 0.00
CA THR A 67 -7.40 25.38 1.23
C THR A 67 -8.16 24.62 2.32
N GLU A 68 -9.49 24.51 2.19
CA GLU A 68 -10.33 23.79 3.17
C GLU A 68 -11.22 22.76 2.49
N SER A 69 -12.22 23.21 1.74
CA SER A 69 -13.14 22.32 1.00
C SER A 69 -13.73 22.99 -0.24
N ALA A 70 -14.17 22.19 -1.20
CA ALA A 70 -14.87 22.64 -2.41
C ALA A 70 -15.78 21.54 -2.97
N ALA A 71 -16.84 21.92 -3.66
CA ALA A 71 -17.62 20.98 -4.47
C ALA A 71 -16.95 20.83 -5.84
N ILE A 72 -16.83 19.59 -6.32
CA ILE A 72 -16.22 19.24 -7.60
C ILE A 72 -17.30 18.64 -8.48
N ALA A 73 -17.60 19.30 -9.59
CA ALA A 73 -18.60 18.81 -10.53
C ALA A 73 -17.95 17.84 -11.55
N PRO A 74 -18.74 16.96 -12.19
CA PRO A 74 -18.27 16.27 -13.39
C PRO A 74 -17.78 17.28 -14.43
N GLY A 75 -16.60 17.03 -14.99
CA GLY A 75 -15.89 17.94 -15.90
C GLY A 75 -14.75 18.74 -15.26
N ASP A 76 -14.62 18.71 -13.94
CA ASP A 76 -13.57 19.46 -13.22
C ASP A 76 -12.29 18.63 -13.02
N GLU A 77 -11.16 19.32 -12.94
CA GLU A 77 -9.82 18.74 -12.69
C GLU A 77 -9.29 19.19 -11.32
N VAL A 78 -8.71 18.27 -10.56
CA VAL A 78 -8.13 18.50 -9.24
C VAL A 78 -6.65 18.18 -9.28
N LEU A 79 -5.82 19.16 -8.91
CA LEU A 79 -4.36 19.08 -8.93
C LEU A 79 -3.77 19.33 -7.55
N THR A 80 -2.88 18.44 -7.11
CA THR A 80 -2.05 18.60 -5.92
C THR A 80 -0.60 18.87 -6.31
N ASP A 81 0.08 19.69 -5.50
CA ASP A 81 1.51 20.01 -5.66
C ASP A 81 2.38 19.09 -4.80
N SER A 82 3.67 19.39 -4.66
CA SER A 82 4.62 18.58 -3.89
C SER A 82 4.34 18.51 -2.39
N THR A 83 3.53 19.43 -1.87
CA THR A 83 3.23 19.64 -0.45
C THR A 83 1.75 19.50 -0.10
N SER A 84 0.87 19.34 -1.09
CA SER A 84 -0.57 19.23 -0.86
C SER A 84 -1.10 17.80 -0.96
N TRP A 85 -2.10 17.54 -0.12
CA TRP A 85 -2.83 16.27 -0.02
C TRP A 85 -4.31 16.61 0.12
N ALA A 86 -5.18 15.92 -0.62
CA ALA A 86 -6.63 16.02 -0.44
C ALA A 86 -7.35 14.67 -0.36
N THR A 87 -8.61 14.70 0.08
CA THR A 87 -9.58 13.63 -0.13
C THR A 87 -10.75 14.13 -0.97
N LEU A 88 -11.29 13.25 -1.80
CA LEU A 88 -12.48 13.50 -2.60
C LEU A 88 -13.54 12.47 -2.24
N ASP A 89 -14.63 12.91 -1.61
CA ASP A 89 -15.78 12.08 -1.30
C ASP A 89 -16.73 12.07 -2.50
N LEU A 90 -16.97 10.89 -3.05
CA LEU A 90 -17.89 10.66 -4.17
C LEU A 90 -19.25 10.18 -3.67
N PHE A 91 -20.25 10.18 -4.57
CA PHE A 91 -21.53 9.55 -4.28
C PHE A 91 -21.39 8.02 -4.08
N GLU A 92 -22.43 7.39 -3.51
CA GLU A 92 -22.41 5.99 -3.02
C GLU A 92 -21.37 5.70 -1.90
N ARG A 93 -20.78 6.72 -1.26
CA ARG A 93 -19.75 6.61 -0.19
C ARG A 93 -18.39 6.09 -0.69
N SER A 94 -18.16 6.15 -1.99
CA SER A 94 -16.81 5.95 -2.53
C SER A 94 -15.95 7.16 -2.21
N HIS A 95 -14.65 6.98 -2.04
CA HIS A 95 -13.75 8.06 -1.68
C HIS A 95 -12.40 7.89 -2.34
N LEU A 96 -11.72 9.01 -2.54
CA LEU A 96 -10.36 9.06 -3.06
C LEU A 96 -9.46 9.80 -2.11
N THR A 97 -8.21 9.39 -2.06
CA THR A 97 -7.12 10.13 -1.44
C THR A 97 -6.12 10.49 -2.52
N LEU A 98 -5.91 11.79 -2.69
CA LEU A 98 -4.98 12.40 -3.63
C LEU A 98 -3.69 12.74 -2.89
N TYR A 99 -2.60 12.09 -3.27
CA TYR A 99 -1.28 12.37 -2.71
C TYR A 99 -0.62 13.55 -3.41
N ASN A 100 0.59 13.92 -3.01
CA ASN A 100 1.37 14.97 -3.65
C ASN A 100 1.61 14.70 -5.14
N ASN A 101 1.71 15.77 -5.94
CA ASN A 101 1.94 15.74 -7.39
C ASN A 101 0.94 14.87 -8.16
N THR A 102 -0.33 14.93 -7.79
CA THR A 102 -1.39 14.11 -8.35
C THR A 102 -2.37 14.95 -9.16
N ASN A 103 -2.77 14.43 -10.31
CA ASN A 103 -3.76 15.05 -11.18
C ASN A 103 -4.90 14.06 -11.48
N VAL A 104 -6.12 14.45 -11.09
CA VAL A 104 -7.34 13.68 -11.30
C VAL A 104 -8.43 14.55 -11.93
N TYR A 105 -8.98 14.08 -13.03
CA TYR A 105 -10.13 14.67 -13.70
C TYR A 105 -11.39 13.81 -13.46
N LEU A 106 -12.46 14.42 -12.98
CA LEU A 106 -13.74 13.75 -12.73
C LEU A 106 -14.57 13.74 -14.01
N ALA A 107 -14.46 12.69 -14.83
CA ALA A 107 -15.13 12.63 -16.13
C ALA A 107 -16.64 12.39 -16.01
N GLU A 108 -17.05 11.41 -15.20
CA GLU A 108 -18.44 11.07 -15.01
C GLU A 108 -18.71 10.78 -13.52
N SER A 109 -19.83 11.28 -13.03
CA SER A 109 -20.38 10.94 -11.71
C SER A 109 -21.88 11.14 -11.78
N GLU A 110 -22.61 10.06 -12.09
CA GLU A 110 -24.05 10.14 -12.36
C GLU A 110 -24.81 8.86 -12.02
N SER A 111 -26.12 9.00 -11.79
CA SER A 111 -27.05 7.90 -11.55
C SER A 111 -28.28 8.02 -12.47
N PRO A 112 -28.90 6.90 -12.90
CA PRO A 112 -30.14 6.96 -13.66
C PRO A 112 -31.26 7.61 -12.85
N ARG A 113 -31.95 8.57 -13.48
CA ARG A 113 -32.98 9.43 -12.86
C ARG A 113 -34.20 8.67 -12.38
N PHE A 114 -34.56 7.59 -13.06
CA PHE A 114 -35.77 6.83 -12.79
C PHE A 114 -35.42 5.41 -12.35
N SER A 115 -36.15 4.89 -11.38
CA SER A 115 -36.02 3.50 -10.92
C SER A 115 -36.39 2.48 -11.99
N LEU A 116 -37.14 2.89 -13.02
CA LEU A 116 -37.49 2.06 -14.17
C LEU A 116 -36.28 1.75 -15.07
N SER A 117 -35.19 2.52 -14.96
CA SER A 117 -33.95 2.25 -15.71
C SER A 117 -33.15 1.12 -15.06
N ASP A 118 -32.67 0.18 -15.88
CA ASP A 118 -31.81 -0.94 -15.46
C ASP A 118 -30.31 -0.61 -15.58
N GLN A 119 -29.96 0.63 -15.94
CA GLN A 119 -28.55 1.03 -16.07
C GLN A 119 -27.87 1.12 -14.70
N PRO A 120 -26.56 0.84 -14.60
CA PRO A 120 -25.80 1.04 -13.36
C PRO A 120 -25.54 2.53 -13.10
N ASN A 121 -25.17 2.86 -11.86
CA ASN A 121 -24.53 4.13 -11.54
C ASN A 121 -23.16 4.20 -12.23
N ARG A 122 -22.68 5.39 -12.59
CA ARG A 122 -21.39 5.55 -13.28
C ARG A 122 -20.48 6.53 -12.56
N ILE A 123 -19.25 6.09 -12.34
CA ILE A 123 -18.15 6.93 -11.86
C ILE A 123 -16.95 6.66 -12.77
N THR A 124 -16.51 7.69 -13.48
CA THR A 124 -15.33 7.61 -14.35
C THR A 124 -14.33 8.70 -13.95
N LEU A 125 -13.09 8.29 -13.70
CA LEU A 125 -11.99 9.15 -13.28
C LEU A 125 -10.83 9.02 -14.25
N ASN A 126 -10.19 10.14 -14.58
CA ASN A 126 -8.96 10.15 -15.36
C ASN A 126 -7.80 10.53 -14.45
N VAL A 127 -6.89 9.58 -14.20
CA VAL A 127 -5.67 9.80 -13.41
C VAL A 127 -4.50 9.94 -14.37
N THR A 128 -4.02 11.16 -14.57
CA THR A 128 -2.99 11.47 -15.57
C THR A 128 -1.58 11.47 -14.99
N GLY A 129 -1.44 11.61 -13.67
CA GLY A 129 -0.16 11.56 -12.97
C GLY A 129 -0.31 11.53 -11.46
N GLY A 130 0.72 11.02 -10.78
CA GLY A 130 0.80 10.94 -9.32
C GLY A 130 0.18 9.67 -8.75
N LEU A 131 -0.26 9.75 -7.51
CA LEU A 131 -0.68 8.61 -6.72
C LEU A 131 -2.07 8.85 -6.13
N VAL A 132 -2.97 7.91 -6.39
CA VAL A 132 -4.33 7.92 -5.89
C VAL A 132 -4.61 6.64 -5.12
N ARG A 133 -5.19 6.77 -3.93
CA ARG A 133 -5.88 5.66 -3.26
C ARG A 133 -7.38 5.80 -3.48
N ILE A 134 -8.02 4.71 -3.86
CA ILE A 134 -9.44 4.69 -4.20
C ILE A 134 -10.13 3.65 -3.33
N GLY A 135 -11.13 4.08 -2.58
CA GLY A 135 -12.08 3.21 -1.88
C GLY A 135 -13.40 3.18 -2.64
N VAL A 136 -13.72 2.02 -3.24
CA VAL A 136 -15.00 1.80 -3.93
C VAL A 136 -15.94 1.13 -2.94
N ALA A 137 -17.07 1.78 -2.66
CA ALA A 137 -18.03 1.32 -1.67
C ALA A 137 -18.98 0.24 -2.20
N LEU A 138 -19.58 -0.52 -1.28
CA LEU A 138 -20.65 -1.47 -1.60
C LEU A 138 -21.85 -0.72 -2.18
N PRO A 139 -22.33 -1.09 -3.37
CA PRO A 139 -23.52 -0.48 -3.95
C PRO A 139 -24.72 -0.72 -3.04
N THR A 140 -25.49 0.33 -2.74
CA THR A 140 -26.63 0.22 -1.81
C THR A 140 -27.89 -0.31 -2.47
N GLU A 141 -28.32 0.32 -3.56
CA GLU A 141 -29.57 -0.04 -4.26
C GLU A 141 -29.33 -0.59 -5.67
N ARG A 142 -28.26 -0.15 -6.33
CA ARG A 142 -27.96 -0.41 -7.74
C ARG A 142 -26.46 -0.52 -7.94
N SER A 143 -26.00 -1.41 -8.82
CA SER A 143 -24.57 -1.58 -9.11
C SER A 143 -23.94 -0.29 -9.63
N THR A 144 -22.67 -0.07 -9.29
CA THR A 144 -21.88 1.07 -9.76
C THR A 144 -20.76 0.58 -10.66
N ASP A 145 -20.72 1.09 -11.89
CA ASP A 145 -19.60 0.93 -12.80
C ASP A 145 -18.55 1.99 -12.45
N PHE A 146 -17.49 1.56 -11.78
CA PHE A 146 -16.37 2.42 -11.38
C PHE A 146 -15.18 2.20 -12.31
N ILE A 147 -14.84 3.23 -13.10
CA ILE A 147 -13.78 3.18 -14.12
C ILE A 147 -12.70 4.20 -13.80
N VAL A 148 -11.45 3.76 -13.88
CA VAL A 148 -10.27 4.62 -13.80
C VAL A 148 -9.49 4.53 -15.10
N ASP A 149 -9.48 5.62 -15.84
CA ASP A 149 -8.70 5.79 -17.05
C ASP A 149 -7.34 6.40 -16.71
N THR A 150 -6.29 5.79 -17.23
CA THR A 150 -4.93 6.33 -17.20
C THR A 150 -4.42 6.50 -18.63
N PRO A 151 -3.35 7.28 -18.86
CA PRO A 151 -2.75 7.40 -20.19
C PRO A 151 -2.35 6.04 -20.82
N HIS A 152 -2.15 5.01 -20.00
CA HIS A 152 -1.66 3.70 -20.42
C HIS A 152 -2.78 2.67 -20.62
N ILE A 153 -3.81 2.68 -19.77
CA ILE A 153 -4.90 1.68 -19.77
C ILE A 153 -6.10 2.12 -18.92
N SER A 154 -7.25 1.48 -19.13
CA SER A 154 -8.45 1.61 -18.30
C SER A 154 -8.57 0.47 -17.29
N PHE A 155 -8.91 0.78 -16.05
CA PHE A 155 -9.23 -0.19 -15.00
C PHE A 155 -10.71 -0.11 -14.63
N ALA A 156 -11.41 -1.24 -14.63
CA ALA A 156 -12.70 -1.35 -13.97
C ALA A 156 -12.47 -1.88 -12.55
N LEU A 157 -12.97 -1.17 -11.54
CA LEU A 157 -12.76 -1.47 -10.14
C LEU A 157 -14.04 -2.03 -9.53
N GLU A 158 -13.96 -3.20 -8.89
CA GLU A 158 -15.05 -3.70 -8.06
C GLU A 158 -15.05 -3.00 -6.68
N GLU A 159 -16.01 -3.34 -5.83
CA GLU A 159 -15.99 -2.93 -4.43
C GLU A 159 -14.67 -3.33 -3.77
N GLY A 160 -13.98 -2.38 -3.13
CA GLY A 160 -12.63 -2.64 -2.67
C GLY A 160 -11.81 -1.41 -2.33
N SER A 161 -10.51 -1.61 -2.22
CA SER A 161 -9.55 -0.53 -2.06
C SER A 161 -8.34 -0.76 -2.94
N TYR A 162 -7.94 0.29 -3.65
CA TYR A 162 -6.96 0.23 -4.72
C TYR A 162 -5.94 1.35 -4.52
N ARG A 163 -4.71 1.09 -4.93
CA ARG A 163 -3.64 2.09 -5.05
C ARG A 163 -3.23 2.14 -6.51
N ILE A 164 -3.31 3.31 -7.13
CA ILE A 164 -2.95 3.51 -8.53
C ILE A 164 -1.91 4.62 -8.59
N GLU A 165 -0.76 4.31 -9.16
CA GLU A 165 0.36 5.22 -9.35
C GLU A 165 0.62 5.38 -10.86
N VAL A 166 0.62 6.62 -11.34
CA VAL A 166 0.78 6.97 -12.75
C VAL A 166 1.98 7.89 -12.91
N ASN A 167 2.90 7.50 -13.80
CA ASN A 167 4.07 8.31 -14.15
C ASN A 167 4.36 8.22 -15.65
N ASN A 168 5.43 8.89 -16.11
CA ASN A 168 5.81 8.93 -17.53
C ASN A 168 6.29 7.60 -18.12
N GLN A 169 6.44 6.54 -17.32
CA GLN A 169 6.91 5.22 -17.76
C GLN A 169 5.81 4.16 -17.73
N GLY A 170 4.70 4.43 -17.03
CA GLY A 170 3.61 3.47 -16.91
C GLY A 170 2.64 3.77 -15.76
N THR A 171 1.71 2.84 -15.58
CA THR A 171 0.77 2.80 -14.47
C THR A 171 1.02 1.55 -13.62
N GLN A 172 1.16 1.69 -12.32
CA GLN A 172 1.12 0.58 -11.38
C GLN A 172 -0.21 0.59 -10.63
N ILE A 173 -0.86 -0.57 -10.53
CA ILE A 173 -2.04 -0.77 -9.69
C ILE A 173 -1.77 -1.86 -8.67
N THR A 174 -2.13 -1.60 -7.41
CA THR A 174 -2.13 -2.58 -6.33
C THR A 174 -3.56 -2.73 -5.81
N VAL A 175 -4.06 -3.96 -5.80
CA VAL A 175 -5.39 -4.30 -5.27
C VAL A 175 -5.24 -4.72 -3.82
N VAL A 176 -5.57 -3.81 -2.90
CA VAL A 176 -5.48 -4.10 -1.46
C VAL A 176 -6.68 -4.93 -1.01
N ARG A 177 -7.88 -4.62 -1.52
CA ARG A 177 -9.13 -5.35 -1.26
C ARG A 177 -9.99 -5.32 -2.52
N GLY A 178 -10.70 -6.40 -2.83
CA GLY A 178 -11.56 -6.50 -4.01
C GLY A 178 -10.84 -7.07 -5.23
N GLN A 179 -11.27 -6.69 -6.42
CA GLN A 179 -10.70 -7.11 -7.70
C GLN A 179 -10.71 -5.95 -8.69
N ALA A 180 -9.60 -5.78 -9.42
CA ALA A 180 -9.53 -4.85 -10.54
C ALA A 180 -9.44 -5.62 -11.86
N LEU A 181 -10.08 -5.08 -12.90
CA LEU A 181 -9.98 -5.59 -14.28
C LEU A 181 -9.27 -4.56 -15.15
N ALA A 182 -8.06 -4.86 -15.59
CA ALA A 182 -7.34 -4.05 -16.57
C ALA A 182 -7.87 -4.35 -17.97
N ARG A 183 -8.40 -3.34 -18.66
CA ARG A 183 -9.03 -3.45 -19.98
C ARG A 183 -8.18 -2.75 -21.03
N GLY A 184 -7.63 -3.52 -21.96
CA GLY A 184 -6.90 -2.99 -23.12
C GLY A 184 -7.58 -3.36 -24.44
N LYS A 185 -6.92 -3.07 -25.57
CA LYS A 185 -7.44 -3.41 -26.90
C LYS A 185 -7.48 -4.94 -27.10
N GLY A 186 -8.64 -5.55 -26.83
CA GLY A 186 -8.90 -6.97 -27.09
C GLY A 186 -8.50 -7.92 -25.96
N PHE A 187 -8.17 -7.42 -24.77
CA PHE A 187 -7.90 -8.25 -23.61
C PHE A 187 -8.47 -7.64 -22.31
N THR A 188 -8.72 -8.51 -21.34
CA THR A 188 -9.06 -8.15 -19.97
C THR A 188 -8.20 -9.00 -19.04
N LEU A 189 -7.44 -8.36 -18.15
CA LEU A 189 -6.65 -9.04 -17.12
C LEU A 189 -7.28 -8.80 -15.75
N ALA A 190 -7.58 -9.88 -15.03
CA ALA A 190 -8.05 -9.80 -13.66
C ALA A 190 -6.86 -9.71 -12.69
N ILE A 191 -6.90 -8.71 -11.81
CA ILE A 191 -5.90 -8.46 -10.77
C ILE A 191 -6.60 -8.76 -9.44
N PRO A 192 -6.31 -9.91 -8.81
CA PRO A 192 -6.99 -10.31 -7.58
C PRO A 192 -6.52 -9.48 -6.38
N GLN A 193 -7.25 -9.57 -5.28
CA GLN A 193 -6.84 -9.04 -3.99
C GLN A 193 -5.43 -9.49 -3.60
N GLY A 194 -4.65 -8.58 -3.01
CA GLY A 194 -3.30 -8.84 -2.55
C GLY A 194 -2.29 -8.94 -3.67
N ALA A 195 -2.67 -8.55 -4.90
CA ALA A 195 -1.78 -8.51 -6.04
C ALA A 195 -1.57 -7.09 -6.57
N ARG A 196 -0.48 -6.92 -7.31
CA ARG A 196 -0.14 -5.73 -8.07
C ARG A 196 0.23 -6.10 -9.49
N THR A 197 0.00 -5.18 -10.42
CA THR A 197 0.53 -5.27 -11.78
C THR A 197 1.07 -3.92 -12.21
N GLN A 198 1.98 -3.94 -13.17
CA GLN A 198 2.54 -2.76 -13.81
C GLN A 198 2.19 -2.80 -15.30
N VAL A 199 1.78 -1.65 -15.82
CA VAL A 199 1.42 -1.42 -17.21
C VAL A 199 2.40 -0.41 -17.77
N ASP A 200 3.13 -0.80 -18.81
CA ASP A 200 4.11 0.08 -19.45
C ASP A 200 3.47 0.95 -20.55
N LEU A 201 4.30 1.68 -21.29
CA LEU A 201 3.89 2.54 -22.41
C LEU A 201 3.21 1.80 -23.57
N SER A 202 3.31 0.47 -23.66
CA SER A 202 2.60 -0.32 -24.67
C SER A 202 1.12 -0.51 -24.31
N GLY A 203 0.74 -0.22 -23.06
CA GLY A 203 -0.60 -0.46 -22.53
C GLY A 203 -0.87 -1.93 -22.23
N GLN A 204 0.17 -2.78 -22.18
CA GLN A 204 0.06 -4.18 -21.81
C GLN A 204 0.44 -4.39 -20.33
N PRO A 205 -0.46 -4.93 -19.49
CA PRO A 205 -0.15 -5.23 -18.10
C PRO A 205 0.74 -6.47 -17.98
N ALA A 206 1.67 -6.45 -17.03
CA ALA A 206 2.40 -7.62 -16.59
C ALA A 206 1.49 -8.59 -15.81
N ASP A 207 1.91 -9.85 -15.67
CA ASP A 207 1.19 -10.81 -14.83
C ASP A 207 1.10 -10.31 -13.37
N PRO A 208 -0.04 -10.47 -12.68
CA PRO A 208 -0.19 -10.01 -11.30
C PRO A 208 0.81 -10.70 -10.36
N LEU A 209 1.54 -9.89 -9.59
CA LEU A 209 2.49 -10.32 -8.56
C LEU A 209 1.92 -10.04 -7.17
N PRO A 210 2.33 -10.74 -6.10
CA PRO A 210 1.96 -10.37 -4.74
C PRO A 210 2.27 -8.90 -4.39
N ALA A 211 1.38 -8.26 -3.64
CA ALA A 211 1.51 -6.88 -3.16
C ALA A 211 2.53 -6.76 -2.02
N ALA A 212 2.59 -7.75 -1.14
CA ALA A 212 3.55 -7.82 -0.05
C ALA A 212 4.99 -7.95 -0.60
N ARG A 213 5.90 -7.14 -0.06
CA ARG A 213 7.30 -7.12 -0.50
C ARG A 213 8.22 -7.39 0.70
N ASN A 214 9.04 -8.43 0.61
CA ASN A 214 10.16 -8.59 1.53
C ASN A 214 11.29 -7.62 1.13
N LEU A 215 11.73 -6.79 2.07
CA LEU A 215 12.81 -5.82 1.89
C LEU A 215 14.19 -6.43 2.13
N ILE A 216 14.26 -7.62 2.72
CA ILE A 216 15.51 -8.30 3.05
C ILE A 216 15.98 -9.14 1.88
N ALA A 217 17.22 -8.90 1.45
CA ALA A 217 17.93 -9.78 0.53
C ALA A 217 18.70 -10.86 1.31
N ASN A 218 18.72 -12.10 0.79
CA ASN A 218 19.44 -13.24 1.37
C ASN A 218 19.17 -13.46 2.89
N GLY A 219 17.91 -13.35 3.32
CA GLY A 219 17.51 -13.57 4.71
C GLY A 219 17.45 -15.04 5.15
N ASN A 220 17.42 -15.96 4.18
CA ASN A 220 17.50 -17.42 4.39
C ASN A 220 18.94 -17.96 4.32
N PHE A 221 19.92 -17.07 4.10
CA PHE A 221 21.36 -17.34 4.11
C PHE A 221 21.83 -18.46 3.16
N GLN A 222 21.09 -18.71 2.07
CA GLN A 222 21.48 -19.69 1.06
C GLN A 222 22.67 -19.20 0.22
N GLU A 223 22.80 -17.89 0.04
CA GLU A 223 23.95 -17.26 -0.59
C GLU A 223 24.99 -16.82 0.45
N PRO A 224 26.27 -16.65 0.08
CA PRO A 224 27.28 -16.09 0.98
C PRO A 224 26.87 -14.71 1.53
N LEU A 225 27.32 -14.36 2.73
CA LEU A 225 27.04 -13.03 3.31
C LEU A 225 27.70 -11.92 2.50
N ALA A 226 28.90 -12.17 1.95
CA ALA A 226 29.65 -11.19 1.19
C ALA A 226 28.84 -10.67 -0.02
N GLY A 227 28.64 -9.35 -0.08
CA GLY A 227 27.90 -8.67 -1.14
C GLY A 227 26.46 -8.30 -0.76
N THR A 228 25.86 -8.98 0.23
CA THR A 228 24.47 -8.73 0.67
C THR A 228 24.37 -8.31 2.14
N TRP A 229 25.28 -8.82 2.97
CA TRP A 229 25.37 -8.53 4.39
C TRP A 229 26.77 -8.04 4.75
N ILE A 230 26.83 -6.97 5.53
CA ILE A 230 28.05 -6.42 6.12
C ILE A 230 28.25 -7.10 7.47
N THR A 231 29.39 -7.74 7.67
CA THR A 231 29.75 -8.39 8.94
C THR A 231 30.66 -7.48 9.76
N SER A 232 30.42 -7.36 11.07
CA SER A 232 31.33 -6.65 11.98
C SER A 232 31.49 -7.38 13.31
N THR A 233 32.64 -7.15 13.97
CA THR A 233 32.95 -7.70 15.28
C THR A 233 33.63 -6.64 16.14
N THR A 234 33.19 -6.49 17.38
CA THR A 234 33.75 -5.55 18.37
C THR A 234 34.21 -6.33 19.60
N ILE A 235 35.35 -5.95 20.16
CA ILE A 235 35.78 -6.40 21.49
C ILE A 235 36.46 -5.24 22.21
N LEU A 236 36.09 -4.98 23.47
CA LEU A 236 36.62 -3.83 24.21
C LEU A 236 38.11 -3.97 24.57
N ASP A 237 38.59 -5.20 24.77
CA ASP A 237 40.00 -5.50 25.00
C ASP A 237 40.60 -6.16 23.74
N PRO A 238 41.42 -5.44 22.95
CA PRO A 238 42.03 -5.98 21.73
C PRO A 238 42.99 -7.15 21.99
N ALA A 239 43.42 -7.39 23.23
CA ALA A 239 44.24 -8.55 23.57
C ALA A 239 43.45 -9.86 23.66
N ARG A 240 42.12 -9.79 23.60
CA ARG A 240 41.21 -10.94 23.68
C ARG A 240 40.79 -11.44 22.32
N THR A 241 40.41 -12.71 22.26
CA THR A 241 39.86 -13.32 21.04
C THR A 241 38.53 -12.65 20.68
N PRO A 242 38.42 -12.06 19.47
CA PRO A 242 37.17 -11.45 19.03
C PRO A 242 36.09 -12.52 18.77
N PRO A 243 34.81 -12.13 18.81
CA PRO A 243 33.72 -13.03 18.44
C PRO A 243 33.77 -13.33 16.93
N ARG A 244 32.99 -14.32 16.50
CA ARG A 244 32.93 -14.75 15.09
C ARG A 244 31.51 -14.70 14.54
N VAL A 245 31.42 -14.44 13.24
CA VAL A 245 30.21 -14.55 12.43
C VAL A 245 30.43 -15.68 11.43
N GLU A 246 29.64 -16.73 11.51
CA GLU A 246 29.82 -17.95 10.71
C GLU A 246 28.48 -18.34 10.06
N VAL A 247 28.47 -18.66 8.77
CA VAL A 247 27.31 -19.31 8.15
C VAL A 247 27.40 -20.80 8.42
N VAL A 248 26.40 -21.37 9.09
CA VAL A 248 26.36 -22.77 9.49
C VAL A 248 25.09 -23.44 8.98
N GLU A 249 25.07 -24.77 8.98
CA GLU A 249 23.88 -25.56 8.70
C GLU A 249 23.51 -26.35 9.94
N ASN A 250 22.28 -26.19 10.41
CA ASN A 250 21.77 -26.81 11.61
C ASN A 250 20.41 -27.47 11.30
N GLY A 251 20.37 -28.81 11.26
CA GLY A 251 19.14 -29.56 10.99
C GLY A 251 18.55 -29.33 9.59
N GLY A 252 19.40 -29.08 8.58
CA GLY A 252 18.98 -28.78 7.20
C GLY A 252 18.54 -27.33 6.98
N ARG A 253 18.64 -26.48 8.01
CA ARG A 253 18.42 -25.04 7.94
C ARG A 253 19.76 -24.32 7.93
N ARG A 254 19.94 -23.40 6.98
CA ARG A 254 21.13 -22.56 6.91
C ARG A 254 20.92 -21.30 7.73
N SER A 255 21.86 -20.97 8.61
CA SER A 255 21.74 -19.89 9.58
C SER A 255 23.05 -19.12 9.71
N VAL A 256 22.97 -17.91 10.25
CA VAL A 256 24.14 -17.16 10.71
C VAL A 256 24.31 -17.40 12.20
N ARG A 257 25.47 -17.93 12.58
CA ARG A 257 25.92 -18.13 13.95
C ARG A 257 26.78 -16.94 14.39
N LEU A 258 26.39 -16.34 15.51
CA LEU A 258 27.13 -15.29 16.20
C LEU A 258 27.67 -15.91 17.49
N VAL A 259 29.01 -15.97 17.62
CA VAL A 259 29.61 -16.81 18.67
C VAL A 259 30.86 -16.20 19.30
N ARG A 260 30.88 -16.25 20.64
CA ARG A 260 32.08 -16.15 21.48
C ARG A 260 31.97 -17.15 22.63
N ARG A 261 32.92 -18.07 22.69
CA ARG A 261 32.96 -19.16 23.69
C ARG A 261 34.36 -19.27 24.27
N GLU A 262 34.77 -18.20 24.93
CA GLU A 262 36.06 -18.10 25.62
C GLU A 262 35.87 -18.31 27.13
N GLU A 263 36.97 -18.24 27.89
CA GLU A 263 36.89 -18.14 29.35
C GLU A 263 36.05 -16.92 29.75
N ASP A 264 35.22 -17.05 30.78
CA ASP A 264 34.33 -15.98 31.20
C ASP A 264 35.13 -14.88 31.90
N ASP A 265 35.61 -13.93 31.09
CA ASP A 265 36.48 -12.83 31.48
C ASP A 265 35.73 -11.52 31.73
N GLY A 266 34.40 -11.53 31.61
CA GLY A 266 33.56 -10.34 31.79
C GLY A 266 33.75 -9.28 30.70
N VAL A 267 34.43 -9.61 29.60
CA VAL A 267 34.75 -8.66 28.54
C VAL A 267 33.60 -8.57 27.55
N HIS A 268 33.05 -7.37 27.39
CA HIS A 268 32.03 -7.10 26.39
C HIS A 268 32.56 -7.28 24.97
N SER A 269 31.75 -7.93 24.14
CA SER A 269 32.02 -8.20 22.75
C SER A 269 30.73 -8.22 21.94
N GLU A 270 30.84 -7.90 20.65
CA GLU A 270 29.71 -7.90 19.72
C GLU A 270 30.08 -8.56 18.40
N ALA A 271 29.15 -9.34 17.84
CA ALA A 271 29.23 -9.85 16.48
C ALA A 271 27.92 -9.52 15.76
N ALA A 272 28.01 -8.97 14.55
CA ALA A 272 26.86 -8.44 13.84
C ALA A 272 26.85 -8.77 12.35
N ILE A 273 25.65 -8.87 11.80
CA ILE A 273 25.35 -8.76 10.38
C ILE A 273 24.43 -7.55 10.16
N ARG A 274 24.71 -6.77 9.14
CA ARG A 274 23.94 -5.58 8.77
C ARG A 274 23.61 -5.58 7.29
N GLN A 275 22.40 -5.18 6.96
CA GLN A 275 22.01 -4.81 5.60
C GLN A 275 21.60 -3.35 5.62
N ASP A 276 22.26 -2.54 4.80
CA ASP A 276 21.82 -1.17 4.57
C ASP A 276 20.55 -1.20 3.74
N LEU A 277 19.57 -0.41 4.16
CA LEU A 277 18.30 -0.26 3.48
C LEU A 277 18.18 1.19 3.01
N ASP A 278 17.39 1.38 1.96
CA ASP A 278 17.06 2.70 1.42
C ASP A 278 15.63 2.62 0.90
N GLN A 279 14.68 2.49 1.84
CA GLN A 279 13.29 2.17 1.51
C GLN A 279 12.34 3.12 2.20
N ASP A 280 11.60 3.89 1.38
CA ASP A 280 10.43 4.62 1.85
C ASP A 280 9.29 3.65 2.17
N VAL A 281 8.70 3.79 3.36
CA VAL A 281 7.63 2.92 3.82
C VAL A 281 6.35 3.65 4.24
N ARG A 282 6.27 4.96 3.99
CA ARG A 282 5.10 5.79 4.36
C ARG A 282 3.80 5.34 3.71
N ASP A 283 3.93 4.67 2.57
CA ASP A 283 2.85 4.21 1.72
C ASP A 283 2.29 2.83 2.07
N PHE A 284 2.93 2.13 3.01
CA PHE A 284 2.46 0.84 3.50
C PHE A 284 1.60 1.03 4.75
N ARG A 285 0.68 0.10 4.97
CA ARG A 285 -0.11 0.04 6.19
C ARG A 285 0.48 -0.93 7.19
N ARG A 286 1.30 -1.88 6.72
CA ARG A 286 2.01 -2.84 7.56
C ARG A 286 3.51 -2.82 7.29
N LEU A 287 4.30 -2.81 8.35
CA LEU A 287 5.72 -3.14 8.34
C LEU A 287 5.93 -4.19 9.42
N GLU A 288 6.39 -5.37 9.04
CA GLU A 288 6.55 -6.48 9.97
C GLU A 288 7.90 -7.14 9.80
N LEU A 289 8.61 -7.31 10.91
CA LEU A 289 9.82 -8.09 10.99
C LEU A 289 9.47 -9.51 11.44
N SER A 290 10.03 -10.50 10.76
CA SER A 290 10.02 -11.89 11.18
C SER A 290 11.43 -12.49 11.07
N LEU A 291 11.78 -13.36 12.01
CA LEU A 291 13.02 -14.13 12.02
C LEU A 291 12.90 -15.36 12.92
N ASP A 292 13.72 -16.37 12.64
CA ASP A 292 13.90 -17.53 13.51
C ASP A 292 15.17 -17.36 14.35
N VAL A 293 15.05 -17.55 15.67
CA VAL A 293 16.14 -17.38 16.64
C VAL A 293 16.44 -18.69 17.36
N LEU A 294 17.72 -19.03 17.52
CA LEU A 294 18.17 -20.17 18.32
C LEU A 294 19.26 -19.73 19.29
N LEU A 295 19.09 -20.03 20.58
CA LEU A 295 20.07 -19.73 21.61
C LEU A 295 20.63 -21.00 22.23
N ASP A 296 21.91 -21.26 22.02
CA ASP A 296 22.62 -22.43 22.57
C ASP A 296 23.33 -22.10 23.89
N PHE A 297 23.84 -20.86 24.01
CA PHE A 297 24.57 -20.41 25.19
C PHE A 297 24.52 -18.89 25.38
N GLN A 298 24.46 -18.48 26.65
CA GLN A 298 24.71 -17.14 27.14
C GLN A 298 25.35 -17.24 28.53
N SER A 299 26.39 -16.45 28.79
CA SER A 299 26.94 -16.32 30.15
C SER A 299 26.20 -15.25 30.96
N LEU A 300 25.97 -14.09 30.36
CA LEU A 300 25.29 -12.96 31.00
C LEU A 300 23.80 -13.26 31.23
N SER A 301 23.28 -12.92 32.41
CA SER A 301 21.86 -13.07 32.75
C SER A 301 21.00 -12.00 32.08
N GLY A 302 19.88 -12.42 31.47
CA GLY A 302 18.93 -11.51 30.83
C GLY A 302 19.60 -10.68 29.72
N GLY A 303 19.49 -9.36 29.84
CA GLY A 303 20.16 -8.36 29.01
C GLY A 303 21.29 -7.61 29.73
N GLY A 304 21.80 -8.16 30.84
CA GLY A 304 22.66 -7.43 31.78
C GLY A 304 21.90 -6.39 32.61
N LEU A 305 22.64 -5.60 33.41
CA LEU A 305 22.05 -4.62 34.33
C LEU A 305 21.26 -3.52 33.61
N LEU A 306 21.64 -3.21 32.36
CA LEU A 306 21.06 -2.13 31.55
C LEU A 306 20.10 -2.62 30.45
N SER A 307 19.85 -3.92 30.34
CA SER A 307 19.05 -4.49 29.23
C SER A 307 19.59 -4.14 27.83
N SER A 308 20.91 -4.13 27.67
CA SER A 308 21.58 -3.77 26.41
C SER A 308 22.39 -4.91 25.79
N GLU A 309 22.56 -6.03 26.51
CA GLU A 309 23.46 -7.13 26.13
C GLU A 309 22.69 -8.44 26.06
N PHE A 310 22.12 -8.75 24.89
CA PHE A 310 21.41 -10.00 24.64
C PHE A 310 22.15 -10.89 23.63
N PRO A 311 22.03 -12.23 23.77
CA PRO A 311 22.55 -13.20 22.81
C PRO A 311 22.14 -12.96 21.35
N ILE A 312 20.94 -12.43 21.10
CA ILE A 312 20.53 -11.87 19.81
C ILE A 312 19.77 -10.58 20.08
N ILE A 313 20.07 -9.55 19.32
CA ILE A 313 19.35 -8.29 19.25
C ILE A 313 19.11 -8.01 17.77
N VAL A 314 17.87 -7.68 17.42
CA VAL A 314 17.55 -7.06 16.15
C VAL A 314 17.38 -5.55 16.36
N ARG A 315 17.95 -4.77 15.44
CA ARG A 315 17.88 -3.32 15.41
C ARG A 315 17.44 -2.87 14.03
N LEU A 316 16.36 -2.11 13.96
CA LEU A 316 15.89 -1.46 12.75
C LEU A 316 16.21 0.04 12.85
N ASP A 317 17.07 0.54 11.98
CA ASP A 317 17.39 1.96 11.84
C ASP A 317 16.48 2.61 10.80
N TYR A 318 15.94 3.78 11.12
CA TYR A 318 15.00 4.48 10.24
C TYR A 318 14.95 5.98 10.51
N LYS A 319 14.33 6.73 9.60
CA LYS A 319 13.92 8.11 9.81
C LYS A 319 12.42 8.16 10.04
N ASP A 320 11.99 8.95 11.03
CA ASP A 320 10.57 9.20 11.29
C ASP A 320 9.95 10.16 10.25
N LEU A 321 8.67 10.48 10.40
CA LEU A 321 7.94 11.39 9.50
C LEU A 321 8.55 12.80 9.42
N TRP A 322 9.32 13.21 10.43
CA TRP A 322 10.00 14.51 10.50
C TRP A 322 11.46 14.43 10.03
N GLY A 323 11.92 13.24 9.60
CA GLY A 323 13.28 13.01 9.11
C GLY A 323 14.33 12.80 10.20
N HIS A 324 13.92 12.70 11.48
CA HIS A 324 14.85 12.42 12.57
C HIS A 324 15.27 10.96 12.55
N ASP A 325 16.55 10.72 12.81
CA ASP A 325 17.07 9.36 12.97
C ASP A 325 16.52 8.72 14.24
N LYS A 326 15.95 7.53 14.07
CA LYS A 326 15.34 6.71 15.11
C LYS A 326 15.80 5.27 14.93
N PHE A 327 15.57 4.48 15.96
CA PHE A 327 15.76 3.04 15.89
C PHE A 327 14.74 2.33 16.76
N TRP A 328 14.46 1.09 16.40
CA TRP A 328 13.73 0.14 17.21
C TRP A 328 14.60 -1.08 17.45
N THR A 329 14.52 -1.67 18.65
CA THR A 329 15.31 -2.84 19.03
C THR A 329 14.50 -3.86 19.81
N HIS A 330 14.78 -5.14 19.58
CA HIS A 330 14.24 -6.25 20.37
C HIS A 330 15.33 -7.31 20.60
N GLY A 331 15.49 -7.74 21.84
CA GLY A 331 16.50 -8.70 22.28
C GLY A 331 15.90 -10.06 22.68
N PHE A 332 16.71 -11.10 22.63
CA PHE A 332 16.31 -12.47 23.01
C PHE A 332 17.32 -13.09 23.98
N TYR A 333 16.82 -13.72 25.04
CA TYR A 333 17.62 -14.45 26.03
C TYR A 333 16.92 -15.75 26.46
N TYR A 334 17.62 -16.71 27.04
CA TYR A 334 17.00 -17.94 27.57
C TYR A 334 17.05 -18.08 29.10
N GLN A 335 17.88 -17.28 29.78
CA GLN A 335 18.01 -17.33 31.24
C GLN A 335 18.24 -15.94 31.84
N ASN A 336 17.74 -15.73 33.05
CA ASN A 336 18.00 -14.54 33.85
C ASN A 336 18.14 -14.91 35.35
N ARG A 337 19.17 -15.72 35.66
CA ARG A 337 19.37 -16.29 37.01
C ARG A 337 19.64 -15.23 38.06
N ASP A 338 20.32 -14.16 37.67
CA ASP A 338 20.65 -13.04 38.56
C ASP A 338 19.50 -12.05 38.73
N GLY A 339 18.38 -12.26 38.02
CA GLY A 339 17.17 -11.45 38.16
C GLY A 339 17.35 -9.99 37.74
N TYR A 340 18.17 -9.72 36.73
CA TYR A 340 18.33 -8.36 36.20
C TYR A 340 17.02 -7.86 35.58
N PRO A 341 16.68 -6.58 35.75
CA PRO A 341 15.47 -6.03 35.16
C PRO A 341 15.57 -6.07 33.63
N ILE A 342 14.44 -6.35 32.97
CA ILE A 342 14.27 -6.16 31.53
C ILE A 342 13.58 -4.83 31.32
N ALA A 343 14.28 -3.88 30.71
CA ALA A 343 13.75 -2.55 30.42
C ALA A 343 12.54 -2.64 29.47
N THR A 344 11.69 -1.61 29.52
CA THR A 344 10.62 -1.43 28.54
C THR A 344 11.03 -0.41 27.50
N ASP A 345 10.64 -0.64 26.26
CA ASP A 345 10.70 0.36 25.23
C ASP A 345 9.73 1.53 25.53
N PRO A 346 9.86 2.68 24.84
CA PRO A 346 8.92 3.80 24.95
C PRO A 346 7.43 3.47 24.76
N TRP A 347 7.08 2.28 24.27
CA TRP A 347 5.73 1.81 23.97
C TRP A 347 5.24 0.78 25.00
N GLY A 348 6.02 0.56 26.07
CA GLY A 348 5.67 -0.29 27.21
C GLY A 348 5.90 -1.78 26.97
N GLN A 349 6.53 -2.18 25.86
CA GLN A 349 6.90 -3.56 25.61
C GLN A 349 8.29 -3.86 26.19
N PRO A 350 8.54 -5.05 26.76
CA PRO A 350 9.87 -5.43 27.17
C PRO A 350 10.85 -5.41 25.98
N VAL A 351 12.01 -4.76 26.14
CA VAL A 351 13.06 -4.74 25.10
C VAL A 351 13.73 -6.09 24.89
N GLY A 352 13.45 -7.05 25.77
CA GLY A 352 14.01 -8.40 25.75
C GLY A 352 12.95 -9.45 26.01
N GLU A 353 13.01 -10.55 25.26
CA GLU A 353 12.08 -11.67 25.34
C GLU A 353 12.80 -12.95 25.76
N GLN A 354 12.23 -13.65 26.75
CA GLN A 354 12.76 -14.93 27.19
C GLN A 354 12.26 -16.07 26.29
N ILE A 355 13.16 -16.75 25.61
CA ILE A 355 12.85 -17.85 24.68
C ILE A 355 13.51 -19.18 25.14
N PRO A 356 13.01 -20.35 24.68
CA PRO A 356 13.61 -21.63 25.03
C PRO A 356 15.05 -21.79 24.53
N ARG A 357 15.89 -22.45 25.34
CA ARG A 357 17.27 -22.79 24.96
C ARG A 357 17.31 -23.99 24.02
N GLY A 358 18.15 -23.94 22.98
CA GLY A 358 18.44 -25.06 22.09
C GLY A 358 17.28 -25.44 21.16
N VAL A 359 16.30 -24.55 21.00
CA VAL A 359 15.14 -24.73 20.12
C VAL A 359 14.99 -23.49 19.23
N TRP A 360 14.69 -23.69 17.95
CA TRP A 360 14.34 -22.60 17.04
C TRP A 360 13.02 -21.95 17.47
N TYR A 361 13.06 -20.66 17.73
CA TYR A 361 11.93 -19.84 18.13
C TYR A 361 11.55 -18.90 16.97
N PRO A 362 10.36 -19.05 16.39
CA PRO A 362 9.86 -18.10 15.40
C PRO A 362 9.40 -16.83 16.10
N TYR A 363 9.84 -15.69 15.59
CA TYR A 363 9.46 -14.38 16.10
C TYR A 363 8.82 -13.55 15.00
N GLU A 364 7.78 -12.81 15.37
CA GLU A 364 7.12 -11.79 14.56
C GLU A 364 6.92 -10.55 15.42
N SER A 365 7.29 -9.38 14.89
CA SER A 365 7.13 -8.11 15.62
C SER A 365 5.69 -7.60 15.66
N GLY A 366 4.82 -8.16 14.82
CA GLY A 366 3.57 -7.51 14.41
C GLY A 366 3.83 -6.24 13.59
N ASN A 367 2.82 -5.39 13.47
CA ASN A 367 2.91 -4.16 12.69
C ASN A 367 3.68 -3.05 13.42
N LEU A 368 4.93 -2.84 13.01
CA LEU A 368 5.80 -1.79 13.53
C LEU A 368 5.28 -0.38 13.23
N LEU A 369 4.49 -0.18 12.17
CA LEU A 369 3.90 1.14 11.88
C LEU A 369 2.85 1.53 12.93
N ASP A 370 2.10 0.56 13.46
CA ASP A 370 1.11 0.77 14.51
C ASP A 370 1.78 0.80 15.88
N LEU A 371 2.69 -0.15 16.14
CA LEU A 371 3.40 -0.29 17.40
C LEU A 371 4.15 0.99 17.75
N LEU A 372 4.82 1.62 16.77
CA LEU A 372 5.70 2.76 17.00
C LEU A 372 4.96 4.11 17.02
N GLY A 373 3.67 4.14 16.65
CA GLY A 373 2.79 5.31 16.75
C GLY A 373 3.36 6.56 16.07
N ASP A 374 3.45 7.66 16.81
CA ASP A 374 3.99 8.93 16.29
C ASP A 374 5.45 8.82 15.84
N ASN A 375 6.22 7.87 16.38
CA ASN A 375 7.60 7.61 15.98
C ASN A 375 7.69 6.53 14.88
N ARG A 376 6.60 6.27 14.15
CA ARG A 376 6.59 5.24 13.10
C ARG A 376 7.66 5.48 12.03
N PRO A 377 8.22 4.40 11.46
CA PRO A 377 9.14 4.49 10.34
C PRO A 377 8.51 5.17 9.14
N ALA A 378 9.21 6.17 8.60
CA ALA A 378 8.90 6.77 7.30
C ALA A 378 9.88 6.26 6.24
N HIS A 379 11.15 6.13 6.60
CA HIS A 379 12.19 5.69 5.68
C HIS A 379 13.19 4.78 6.41
N LEU A 380 13.32 3.53 5.96
CA LEU A 380 14.22 2.54 6.54
C LEU A 380 15.64 2.73 6.00
N THR A 381 16.61 2.84 6.90
CA THR A 381 18.03 3.06 6.58
C THR A 381 18.90 1.83 6.81
N GLY A 382 18.44 0.88 7.62
CA GLY A 382 19.15 -0.39 7.77
C GLY A 382 18.53 -1.32 8.79
N ILE A 383 18.94 -2.58 8.71
CA ILE A 383 18.66 -3.60 9.72
C ILE A 383 19.98 -4.22 10.17
N THR A 384 20.14 -4.36 11.48
CA THR A 384 21.31 -4.99 12.09
C THR A 384 20.83 -6.10 13.03
N ILE A 385 21.37 -7.30 12.85
CA ILE A 385 21.18 -8.40 13.79
C ILE A 385 22.53 -8.70 14.42
N TYR A 386 22.60 -8.65 15.74
CA TYR A 386 23.86 -8.75 16.45
C TYR A 386 23.70 -9.48 17.79
N ALA A 387 24.78 -10.10 18.24
CA ALA A 387 24.92 -10.65 19.57
C ALA A 387 25.79 -9.70 20.39
N SER A 388 25.42 -9.46 21.65
CA SER A 388 26.13 -8.54 22.53
C SER A 388 26.20 -9.10 23.95
N GLY A 389 27.37 -8.99 24.58
CA GLY A 389 27.63 -9.48 25.93
C GLY A 389 29.01 -10.10 26.08
N TRP A 390 29.18 -10.97 27.08
CA TRP A 390 30.48 -11.59 27.38
C TRP A 390 30.72 -12.85 26.54
N ASN A 391 29.94 -13.90 26.76
CA ASN A 391 29.99 -15.13 25.96
C ASN A 391 28.58 -15.52 25.53
N TYR A 392 28.47 -15.91 24.26
CA TYR A 392 27.20 -16.25 23.63
C TYR A 392 27.42 -17.24 22.48
N ASP A 393 26.41 -18.05 22.22
CA ASP A 393 26.35 -18.94 21.08
C ASP A 393 24.90 -18.94 20.60
N SER A 394 24.67 -18.21 19.52
CA SER A 394 23.34 -17.93 19.02
C SER A 394 23.32 -18.00 17.50
N GLN A 395 22.15 -18.29 16.95
CA GLN A 395 21.93 -18.41 15.53
C GLN A 395 20.64 -17.69 15.13
N VAL A 396 20.66 -17.13 13.92
CA VAL A 396 19.49 -16.51 13.28
C VAL A 396 19.29 -17.07 11.88
N SER A 397 18.03 -17.22 11.47
CA SER A 397 17.62 -17.72 10.15
C SER A 397 16.34 -17.02 9.69
N GLU A 398 16.02 -17.14 8.40
CA GLU A 398 14.72 -16.70 7.84
C GLU A 398 14.35 -15.26 8.16
N VAL A 399 15.31 -14.34 8.03
CA VAL A 399 15.09 -12.92 8.32
C VAL A 399 14.25 -12.30 7.20
N GLN A 400 13.12 -11.70 7.57
CA GLN A 400 12.20 -11.06 6.63
C GLN A 400 11.72 -9.74 7.20
N LEU A 401 11.62 -8.73 6.33
CA LEU A 401 11.03 -7.44 6.66
C LEU A 401 10.00 -7.14 5.59
N ILE A 402 8.75 -7.40 5.91
CA ILE A 402 7.64 -7.40 4.97
C ILE A 402 6.91 -6.07 5.06
N VAL A 403 6.62 -5.48 3.90
CA VAL A 403 5.73 -4.33 3.77
C VAL A 403 4.50 -4.65 2.95
N GLU A 404 3.35 -4.13 3.39
CA GLU A 404 2.02 -4.31 2.77
C GLU A 404 1.16 -3.03 2.82
#